data_AF-A0A1B6MLV2-F1
#
_entry.id   AF-A0A1B6MLV2-F1
#
_cell.length_a   1.000
_cell.length_b   1.000
_cell.length_c   1.000
_cell.angle_alpha   90.00
_cell.angle_beta   90.00
_cell.angle_gamma   90.00
#
_symmetry.space_group_name_H-M   'P 1'
#
loop_
_entity.id
_entity.type
_entity.pdbx_description
1 polymer ?
#
loop_
_entity_poly.entity_id
_entity_poly.type
_entity_poly.pdbx_seq_one_letter_code
_entity_poly.pdbx_strand_id
1 'polypeptide(L)'
;NCLHAAYYYLEDSPPLPQTSVSDWDSRDPESTVPLAQFPAHVASLHADGDIGFSKEYEAIQAVASHHDFTTEYSQHPENKLKNRYLNILSYDHSRVRLLPMPGQSRWSD
;
A
#
# COMPACT_ATOMS: atom_id res chain seq x y z
N ASN A 1 -3.10 17.19 34.93
CA ASN A 1 -2.49 15.85 34.78
C ASN A 1 -2.84 15.10 33.49
N CYS A 2 -3.86 15.49 32.71
CA CYS A 2 -4.16 14.86 31.41
C CYS A 2 -3.18 15.29 30.29
N LEU A 3 -2.69 16.53 30.33
CA LEU A 3 -1.74 17.06 29.33
C LEU A 3 -0.36 16.39 29.40
N HIS A 4 0.05 15.88 30.56
CA HIS A 4 1.38 15.28 30.75
C HIS A 4 1.50 13.92 30.05
N ALA A 5 0.40 13.16 30.00
CA ALA A 5 0.36 11.88 29.29
C ALA A 5 0.53 12.07 27.78
N ALA A 6 -0.10 13.09 27.19
CA ALA A 6 0.01 13.37 25.77
C ALA A 6 1.44 13.76 25.35
N TYR A 7 2.20 14.43 26.22
CA TYR A 7 3.61 14.76 25.97
C TYR A 7 4.53 13.55 26.07
N TYR A 8 4.27 12.61 26.98
CA TYR A 8 5.07 11.38 27.13
C TYR A 8 5.06 10.49 25.87
N TYR A 9 3.98 10.53 25.08
CA TYR A 9 3.88 9.78 23.81
C TYR A 9 4.60 10.45 22.63
N LEU A 10 4.96 11.73 22.74
CA LEU A 10 5.68 12.44 21.67
C LEU A 10 7.20 12.28 21.78
N GLU A 11 7.74 12.21 22.99
CA GLU A 11 9.20 12.15 23.22
C GLU A 11 9.83 10.77 22.96
N ASP A 12 9.05 9.69 23.01
CA ASP A 12 9.53 8.31 22.79
C ASP A 12 8.99 7.73 21.47
N SER A 13 8.84 8.58 20.44
CA SER A 13 8.48 8.11 19.11
C SER A 13 9.60 7.18 18.60
N PRO A 14 9.33 5.88 18.38
CA PRO A 14 10.32 4.99 17.78
C PRO A 14 10.77 5.60 16.45
N PRO A 15 12.03 5.37 16.02
CA PRO A 15 12.41 5.73 14.66
C PRO A 15 11.36 5.13 13.73
N LEU A 16 10.68 6.00 12.97
CA LEU A 16 9.71 5.57 11.99
C LEU A 16 10.36 4.44 11.19
N PRO A 17 9.73 3.25 11.07
CA PRO A 17 10.23 2.23 10.17
C PRO A 17 10.46 2.94 8.85
N GLN A 18 11.70 2.94 8.35
CA GLN A 18 12.01 3.53 7.06
C GLN A 18 11.06 2.85 6.09
N THR A 19 10.00 3.56 5.69
CA THR A 19 9.07 3.07 4.70
C THR A 19 9.92 3.01 3.45
N SER A 20 10.38 1.80 3.14
CA SER A 20 10.97 1.44 1.87
C SER A 20 10.21 2.21 0.80
N VAL A 21 10.96 2.94 -0.02
CA VAL A 21 10.50 3.69 -1.18
C VAL A 21 9.25 3.04 -1.78
N SER A 22 8.16 3.79 -1.86
CA SER A 22 6.94 3.26 -2.47
C SER A 22 7.27 2.85 -3.91
N ASP A 23 7.04 1.60 -4.30
CA ASP A 23 7.30 1.07 -5.65
C ASP A 23 6.53 1.78 -6.77
N TRP A 24 5.68 2.75 -6.44
CA TRP A 24 5.13 3.70 -7.40
C TRP A 24 6.21 4.46 -8.18
N ASP A 25 7.39 4.70 -7.59
CA ASP A 25 8.52 5.37 -8.25
C ASP A 25 9.21 4.50 -9.30
N SER A 26 8.97 3.18 -9.28
CA SER A 26 9.51 2.25 -10.27
C SER A 26 8.69 2.18 -11.55
N ARG A 27 7.63 3.01 -11.67
CA ARG A 27 6.82 3.08 -12.90
C ARG A 27 7.66 3.64 -14.04
N ASP A 28 7.52 3.00 -15.19
CA ASP A 28 8.17 3.42 -16.42
C ASP A 28 7.80 4.88 -16.73
N PRO A 29 8.78 5.82 -16.80
CA PRO A 29 8.50 7.21 -17.17
C PRO A 29 7.86 7.34 -18.55
N GLU A 30 7.95 6.31 -19.40
CA GLU A 30 7.27 6.23 -20.70
C GLU A 30 5.73 6.15 -20.56
N SER A 31 5.20 5.81 -19.38
CA SER A 31 3.75 5.81 -19.09
C SER A 31 3.17 7.19 -18.73
N THR A 32 3.99 8.25 -18.70
CA THR A 32 3.52 9.60 -18.34
C THR A 32 2.89 10.33 -19.52
N VAL A 33 1.74 10.98 -19.29
CA VAL A 33 1.02 11.74 -20.32
C VAL A 33 1.24 13.24 -20.09
N PRO A 34 1.84 13.98 -21.05
CA PRO A 34 1.98 15.43 -20.95
C PRO A 34 0.63 16.12 -20.80
N LEU A 35 0.55 17.14 -19.94
CA LEU A 35 -0.71 17.85 -19.64
C LEU A 35 -1.42 18.36 -20.91
N ALA A 36 -0.66 18.88 -21.88
CA ALA A 36 -1.20 19.37 -23.14
C ALA A 36 -1.88 18.28 -23.99
N GLN A 37 -1.48 17.02 -23.81
CA GLN A 37 -2.00 15.87 -24.55
C GLN A 37 -3.07 15.09 -23.76
N PHE A 38 -3.18 15.33 -22.46
CA PHE A 38 -4.08 14.59 -21.58
C PHE A 38 -5.56 14.56 -22.06
N PRO A 39 -6.18 15.68 -22.49
CA PRO A 39 -7.55 15.63 -22.99
C PRO A 39 -7.73 14.74 -24.22
N ALA A 40 -6.77 14.79 -25.15
CA ALA A 40 -6.81 13.97 -26.36
C ALA A 40 -6.58 12.48 -26.05
N HIS A 41 -5.65 12.18 -25.13
CA HIS A 41 -5.40 10.83 -24.66
C HIS A 41 -6.64 10.22 -23.99
N VAL A 42 -7.26 10.92 -23.04
CA VAL A 42 -8.50 10.45 -22.39
C VAL A 42 -9.63 10.21 -23.40
N ALA A 43 -9.81 11.13 -24.36
CA ALA A 43 -10.80 10.95 -25.42
C ALA A 43 -10.51 9.69 -26.28
N SER A 44 -9.25 9.40 -26.56
CA SER A 44 -8.86 8.19 -27.31
C SER A 44 -9.14 6.90 -26.54
N LEU A 45 -8.96 6.90 -25.21
CA LEU A 45 -9.21 5.72 -24.38
C LEU A 45 -10.70 5.41 -24.23
N HIS A 46 -11.55 6.43 -24.27
CA HIS A 46 -13.02 6.31 -24.27
C HIS A 46 -13.61 5.93 -25.64
N ALA A 47 -12.86 6.09 -26.74
CA ALA A 47 -13.40 6.04 -28.11
C ALA A 47 -14.17 4.74 -28.42
N ASP A 48 -13.70 3.61 -27.88
CA ASP A 48 -14.25 2.28 -28.13
C ASP A 48 -14.92 1.69 -26.88
N GLY A 49 -15.75 2.47 -26.17
CA GLY A 49 -16.46 1.99 -24.99
C GLY A 49 -15.51 1.58 -23.85
N ASP A 50 -14.51 2.42 -23.60
CA ASP A 50 -13.52 2.27 -22.51
C ASP A 50 -12.58 1.06 -22.66
N ILE A 51 -12.49 0.46 -23.85
CA ILE A 51 -11.52 -0.61 -24.13
C ILE A 51 -10.09 -0.13 -23.88
N GLY A 52 -9.77 1.13 -24.19
CA GLY A 52 -8.44 1.70 -23.94
C GLY A 52 -8.09 1.66 -22.45
N PHE A 53 -8.98 2.20 -21.61
CA PHE A 53 -8.83 2.16 -20.16
C PHE A 53 -8.79 0.73 -19.61
N SER A 54 -9.62 -0.17 -20.15
CA SER A 54 -9.64 -1.57 -19.72
C SER A 54 -8.27 -2.23 -19.94
N LYS A 55 -7.64 -2.00 -21.10
CA LYS A 55 -6.30 -2.53 -21.40
C LYS A 55 -5.22 -1.95 -20.47
N GLU A 56 -5.24 -0.64 -20.24
CA GLU A 56 -4.27 -0.01 -19.34
C GLU A 56 -4.44 -0.50 -17.89
N TYR A 57 -5.68 -0.71 -17.44
CA TYR A 57 -5.97 -1.26 -16.12
C TYR A 57 -5.48 -2.71 -15.97
N GLU A 58 -5.72 -3.56 -16.97
CA GLU A 58 -5.23 -4.94 -16.97
C GLU A 58 -3.70 -5.03 -16.94
N ALA A 59 -3.01 -4.10 -17.59
CA ALA A 59 -1.54 -4.02 -17.58
C ALA A 59 -0.98 -3.77 -16.16
N ILE A 60 -1.71 -3.05 -15.29
CA ILE A 60 -1.30 -2.83 -13.88
C ILE A 60 -1.19 -4.16 -13.15
N GLN A 61 -2.13 -5.09 -13.36
CA GLN A 61 -2.11 -6.39 -12.72
C GLN A 61 -0.92 -7.23 -13.18
N ALA A 62 -0.57 -7.16 -14.47
CA ALA A 62 0.60 -7.85 -15.00
C ALA A 62 1.88 -7.36 -14.29
N VAL A 63 2.06 -6.04 -14.15
CA VAL A 63 3.23 -5.46 -13.44
C VAL A 63 3.22 -5.79 -11.94
N ALA A 64 2.06 -5.70 -11.28
CA ALA A 64 1.94 -6.04 -9.86
C ALA A 64 2.28 -7.51 -9.58
N SER A 65 1.94 -8.41 -10.51
CA SER A 65 2.22 -9.84 -10.37
C SER A 65 3.70 -10.22 -10.50
N HIS A 66 4.54 -9.33 -11.00
CA HIS A 66 6.00 -9.56 -11.10
C HIS A 66 6.74 -9.35 -9.78
N HIS A 67 6.06 -8.85 -8.75
CA HIS A 67 6.69 -8.60 -7.45
C HIS A 67 6.25 -9.65 -6.43
N ASP A 68 7.20 -10.49 -5.99
CA ASP A 68 6.99 -11.51 -4.97
C ASP A 68 6.98 -10.89 -3.56
N PHE A 69 5.96 -10.10 -3.26
CA PHE A 69 5.77 -9.52 -1.93
C PHE A 69 5.03 -10.47 -0.99
N THR A 70 5.58 -10.67 0.21
CA THR A 70 4.99 -11.53 1.23
C THR A 70 3.91 -10.79 2.03
N THR A 71 2.95 -11.55 2.57
CA THR A 71 1.88 -11.05 3.45
C THR A 71 1.76 -11.91 4.71
N GLU A 72 2.86 -12.50 5.19
CA GLU A 72 2.85 -13.53 6.24
C GLU A 72 2.20 -13.02 7.52
N TYR A 73 2.53 -11.79 7.95
CA TYR A 73 1.96 -11.17 9.16
C TYR A 73 0.44 -11.03 9.09
N SER A 74 -0.09 -10.68 7.92
CA SER A 74 -1.54 -10.57 7.71
C SER A 74 -2.23 -11.93 7.75
N GLN A 75 -1.54 -13.01 7.39
CA GLN A 75 -2.08 -14.37 7.33
C GLN A 75 -1.93 -15.18 8.63
N HIS A 76 -1.21 -14.67 9.63
CA HIS A 76 -1.08 -15.33 10.92
C HIS A 76 -2.46 -15.54 11.59
N PRO A 77 -2.71 -16.69 12.25
CA PRO A 77 -4.00 -17.00 12.88
C PRO A 77 -4.52 -15.90 13.81
N GLU A 78 -3.62 -15.23 14.53
CA GLU A 78 -3.90 -14.13 15.45
C GLU A 78 -4.41 -12.86 14.74
N ASN A 79 -4.10 -12.72 13.45
CA ASN A 79 -4.39 -11.55 12.64
C ASN A 79 -5.50 -11.78 11.60
N LYS A 80 -5.83 -13.03 11.25
CA LYS A 80 -6.88 -13.35 10.27
C LYS A 80 -8.22 -12.67 10.55
N LEU A 81 -8.63 -12.63 11.83
CA LEU A 81 -9.90 -12.01 12.26
C LEU A 81 -9.86 -10.48 12.28
N LYS A 82 -8.68 -9.87 12.15
CA LYS A 82 -8.52 -8.41 12.06
C LYS A 82 -8.64 -7.91 10.62
N ASN A 83 -8.54 -8.78 9.62
CA ASN A 83 -8.70 -8.43 8.21
C ASN A 83 -10.19 -8.44 7.84
N ARG A 84 -10.67 -7.37 7.21
CA ARG A 84 -12.06 -7.30 6.72
C ARG A 84 -12.31 -8.21 5.52
N TYR A 85 -11.29 -8.43 4.68
CA TYR A 85 -11.37 -9.24 3.46
C TYR A 85 -10.20 -10.21 3.41
N LEU A 86 -10.44 -11.42 2.87
CA LEU A 86 -9.42 -12.46 2.76
C LEU A 86 -8.40 -12.17 1.66
N ASN A 87 -8.81 -11.45 0.62
CA ASN A 87 -8.01 -11.14 -0.57
C ASN A 87 -7.41 -9.72 -0.55
N ILE A 88 -7.57 -8.97 0.55
CA ILE A 88 -6.96 -7.65 0.73
C ILE A 88 -6.14 -7.71 2.01
N LEU A 89 -4.84 -7.94 1.84
CA LEU A 89 -3.88 -8.12 2.92
C LEU A 89 -2.76 -7.08 2.80
N SER A 90 -2.16 -6.71 3.93
CA SER A 90 -0.98 -5.84 3.92
C SER A 90 0.27 -6.63 3.57
N TYR A 91 1.14 -6.05 2.74
CA TYR A 91 2.47 -6.59 2.47
C TYR A 91 3.41 -6.35 3.65
N ASP A 92 4.30 -7.30 3.92
CA ASP A 92 5.15 -7.28 5.12
C ASP A 92 6.17 -6.13 5.15
N HIS A 93 6.58 -5.67 3.96
CA HIS A 93 7.54 -4.58 3.80
C HIS A 93 6.92 -3.20 3.99
N SER A 94 5.60 -3.05 3.80
CA SER A 94 4.89 -1.75 3.86
C SER A 94 3.81 -1.68 4.93
N ARG A 95 3.53 -2.77 5.66
CA ARG A 95 2.57 -2.77 6.77
C ARG A 95 2.99 -1.80 7.88
N VAL A 96 1.99 -1.14 8.47
CA VAL A 96 2.18 -0.36 9.70
C VAL A 96 2.39 -1.33 10.86
N ARG A 97 3.43 -1.11 11.66
CA ARG A 97 3.77 -1.93 12.83
C ARG A 97 3.34 -1.20 14.08
N LEU A 98 2.45 -1.80 14.85
CA LEU A 98 2.03 -1.24 16.14
C LEU A 98 3.08 -1.53 17.21
N LEU A 99 3.12 -0.68 18.24
CA LEU A 99 3.92 -0.97 19.42
C LEU A 99 3.38 -2.23 20.12
N PRO A 100 4.24 -3.20 20.49
CA PRO A 100 3.79 -4.39 21.20
C PRO A 100 3.19 -4.03 22.56
N MET A 101 1.99 -4.54 22.85
CA MET A 101 1.46 -4.49 24.21
C MET A 101 2.15 -5.56 25.08
N PRO A 102 2.32 -5.31 26.40
CA PRO A 102 2.84 -6.33 27.31
C PRO A 102 2.06 -7.64 27.21
N GLY A 103 2.77 -8.74 26.97
CA GLY A 103 2.17 -10.08 26.86
C GLY A 103 1.60 -10.44 25.48
N GLN A 104 1.70 -9.57 24.48
CA GLN A 104 1.22 -9.82 23.12
C GLN A 104 2.32 -10.44 22.24
N SER A 105 1.94 -11.40 21.39
CA SER A 105 2.88 -12.07 20.45
C SER A 105 3.40 -11.10 19.39
N ARG A 106 4.62 -11.34 18.89
CA ARG A 106 5.25 -10.53 17.82
C ARG A 106 4.49 -10.56 16.49
N TRP A 107 3.54 -11.49 16.35
CA TRP A 107 2.72 -11.70 15.17
C TRP A 107 1.33 -11.10 15.30
N SER A 108 1.08 -10.37 16.38
CA SER A 108 -0.24 -9.89 16.77
C SER A 108 -0.35 -8.37 16.68
N ASP A 109 0.57 -7.71 15.98
CA ASP A 109 0.42 -6.31 15.59
C ASP A 109 -0.66 -6.12 14.52
#